data_AF-A0A2D5MSN0-F1
#
_entry.id   AF-A0A2D5MSN0-F1
#
_cell.length_a   1.000
_cell.length_b   1.000
_cell.length_c   1.000
_cell.angle_alpha   90.00
_cell.angle_beta   90.00
_cell.angle_gamma   90.00
#
_symmetry.space_group_name_H-M   'P 1'
#
loop_
_entity.id
_entity.type
_entity.pdbx_description
1 polymer ?
#
loop_
_entity_poly.entity_id
_entity_poly.type
_entity_poly.pdbx_seq_one_letter_code
_entity_poly.pdbx_strand_id
1 'polypeptide(L)'
;MNHYVLNYIHLNLYLLCFISAYYNAYVNHNICVPCSIVLGWSLYAFVTIGHDCMHKNFSPYPRLNRILARCFLNGILMPTYVWQEEHSTHHADPGHLQDNMLLNGDMFFVQLYNLIKTQKTLSIMENTTKLPLLVALLLLPWYCLPIVWISMILSFMYLSLTPHITHPHLLLQTKEQRSHPTNIAWNIFPNSHFYTFVAGGLNIHSCHHENPRWTRSQLMKQARSKQYMTIDTLQGFMTLIYLQ
;
A
#
# COMPACT_ATOMS: atom_id res chain seq x y z
N MET A 1 5.16 24.26 -10.15
CA MET A 1 4.58 23.75 -8.90
C MET A 1 5.56 22.77 -8.28
N ASN A 2 5.79 22.86 -6.97
CA ASN A 2 6.63 21.91 -6.25
C ASN A 2 5.99 20.50 -6.33
N HIS A 3 6.67 19.54 -6.98
CA HIS A 3 6.14 18.20 -7.26
C HIS A 3 5.81 17.38 -6.00
N TYR A 4 6.31 17.79 -4.84
CA TYR A 4 6.12 17.10 -3.56
C TYR A 4 4.89 17.58 -2.76
N VAL A 5 4.20 18.64 -3.20
CA VAL A 5 3.08 19.26 -2.44
C VAL A 5 1.99 18.24 -2.14
N LEU A 6 1.60 17.42 -3.11
CA LEU A 6 0.55 16.43 -2.92
C LEU A 6 0.94 15.35 -1.90
N ASN A 7 2.21 14.96 -1.88
CA ASN A 7 2.74 13.99 -0.91
C ASN A 7 2.57 14.53 0.51
N TYR A 8 2.91 15.80 0.74
CA TYR A 8 2.76 16.44 2.05
C TYR A 8 1.30 16.64 2.44
N ILE A 9 0.43 17.01 1.49
CA ILE A 9 -1.02 17.10 1.75
C ILE A 9 -1.55 15.75 2.23
N HIS A 10 -1.22 14.67 1.52
CA HIS A 10 -1.65 13.31 1.90
C HIS A 10 -1.12 12.92 3.27
N LEU A 11 0.16 13.14 3.57
CA LEU A 11 0.73 12.85 4.89
C LEU A 11 -0.02 13.58 6.01
N ASN A 12 -0.29 14.88 5.85
CA ASN A 12 -1.00 15.67 6.87
C ASN A 12 -2.44 15.17 7.08
N LEU A 13 -3.13 14.84 5.99
CA LEU A 13 -4.48 14.28 6.07
C LEU A 13 -4.49 12.88 6.71
N TYR A 14 -3.52 12.01 6.40
CA TYR A 14 -3.36 10.72 7.05
C TYR A 14 -3.08 10.87 8.55
N LEU A 15 -2.22 11.82 8.94
CA LEU A 15 -1.96 12.15 10.35
C LEU A 15 -3.24 12.63 11.06
N LEU A 16 -4.02 13.50 10.42
CA LEU A 16 -5.28 13.99 10.96
C LEU A 16 -6.28 12.83 11.17
N CYS A 17 -6.44 11.96 10.17
CA CYS A 17 -7.29 10.78 10.25
C CYS A 17 -6.81 9.84 11.37
N PHE A 18 -5.52 9.53 11.43
CA PHE A 18 -4.94 8.64 12.45
C PHE A 18 -5.18 9.17 13.87
N ILE A 19 -4.81 10.43 14.13
CA ILE A 19 -4.93 11.04 15.46
C ILE A 19 -6.40 11.12 15.87
N SER A 20 -7.26 11.60 14.97
CA SER A 20 -8.69 11.74 15.26
C SER A 20 -9.36 10.39 15.47
N ALA A 21 -9.04 9.40 14.66
CA ALA A 21 -9.57 8.04 14.78
C ALA A 21 -9.11 7.37 16.07
N TYR A 22 -7.81 7.46 16.41
CA TYR A 22 -7.29 6.92 17.66
C TYR A 22 -7.95 7.58 18.88
N TYR A 23 -8.01 8.91 18.92
CA TYR A 23 -8.63 9.65 20.01
C TYR A 23 -10.09 9.27 20.21
N ASN A 24 -10.88 9.20 19.13
CA ASN A 24 -12.29 8.83 19.22
C ASN A 24 -12.49 7.35 19.54
N ALA A 25 -11.63 6.45 19.04
CA ALA A 25 -11.66 5.04 19.43
C ALA A 25 -11.33 4.82 20.92
N TYR A 26 -10.48 5.69 21.48
CA TYR A 26 -10.10 5.66 22.89
C TYR A 26 -11.17 6.27 23.81
N VAL A 27 -11.68 7.46 23.48
CA VAL A 27 -12.58 8.23 24.36
C VAL A 27 -14.06 7.93 24.13
N ASN A 28 -14.48 7.66 22.88
CA ASN A 28 -15.89 7.61 22.51
C ASN A 28 -16.33 6.19 22.11
N HIS A 29 -16.87 5.46 23.08
CA HIS A 29 -17.33 4.08 22.88
C HIS A 29 -18.42 3.92 21.81
N ASN A 30 -19.23 4.95 21.52
CA ASN A 30 -20.32 4.84 20.55
C ASN A 30 -19.81 4.81 19.09
N ILE A 31 -18.66 5.42 18.82
CA ILE A 31 -18.07 5.49 17.49
C ILE A 31 -16.72 4.75 17.39
N CYS A 32 -16.34 4.03 18.44
CA CYS A 32 -15.03 3.37 18.48
C CYS A 32 -14.85 2.34 17.37
N VAL A 33 -15.91 1.62 16.98
CA VAL A 33 -15.89 0.65 15.88
C VAL A 33 -15.57 1.31 14.53
N PRO A 34 -16.35 2.29 14.03
CA PRO A 34 -16.00 2.97 12.77
C PRO A 34 -14.66 3.71 12.85
N CYS A 35 -14.31 4.28 14.00
CA CYS A 35 -12.98 4.88 14.19
C CYS A 35 -11.84 3.85 14.11
N SER A 36 -12.05 2.62 14.57
CA SER A 36 -11.05 1.54 14.46
C SER A 36 -10.80 1.13 13.01
N ILE A 37 -11.83 1.20 12.16
CA ILE A 37 -11.67 0.99 10.71
C ILE A 37 -10.81 2.11 10.11
N VAL A 38 -11.12 3.37 10.41
CA VAL A 38 -10.31 4.51 9.92
C VAL A 38 -8.87 4.44 10.44
N LEU A 39 -8.68 3.98 11.66
CA LEU A 39 -7.36 3.79 12.27
C LEU A 39 -6.55 2.72 11.53
N GLY A 40 -7.15 1.56 11.23
CA GLY A 40 -6.53 0.51 10.42
C GLY A 40 -6.15 0.97 9.02
N TRP A 41 -7.07 1.65 8.33
CA TRP A 41 -6.78 2.29 7.04
C TRP A 41 -5.65 3.33 7.12
N SER A 42 -5.58 4.11 8.20
CA SER A 42 -4.52 5.12 8.36
C SER A 42 -3.13 4.49 8.55
N LEU A 43 -3.03 3.34 9.22
CA LEU A 43 -1.78 2.56 9.33
C LEU A 43 -1.32 2.06 7.96
N TYR A 44 -2.24 1.55 7.15
CA TYR A 44 -1.99 1.23 5.75
C TYR A 44 -1.49 2.46 4.98
N ALA A 45 -2.18 3.60 5.11
CA ALA A 45 -1.82 4.83 4.41
C ALA A 45 -0.40 5.30 4.78
N PHE A 46 0.01 5.19 6.04
CA PHE A 46 1.39 5.45 6.45
C PHE A 46 2.40 4.51 5.79
N VAL A 47 2.09 3.22 5.66
CA VAL A 47 2.97 2.29 4.95
C VAL A 47 3.14 2.72 3.48
N THR A 48 2.11 3.26 2.81
CA THR A 48 2.25 3.82 1.45
C THR A 48 3.20 5.03 1.40
N ILE A 49 3.25 5.83 2.47
CA ILE A 49 4.25 6.90 2.61
C ILE A 49 5.64 6.31 2.80
N GLY A 50 5.76 5.23 3.58
CA GLY A 50 7.00 4.46 3.73
C GLY A 50 7.53 3.93 2.40
N HIS A 51 6.65 3.36 1.57
CA HIS A 51 6.92 2.95 0.18
C HIS A 51 7.48 4.11 -0.65
N ASP A 52 6.79 5.26 -0.67
CA ASP A 52 7.20 6.44 -1.44
C ASP A 52 8.57 6.98 -0.99
N CYS A 53 8.82 6.91 0.32
CA CYS A 53 10.10 7.29 0.92
C CYS A 53 11.24 6.36 0.50
N MET A 54 11.00 5.05 0.41
CA MET A 54 12.00 4.07 -0.03
C MET A 54 12.38 4.26 -1.50
N HIS A 55 11.43 4.70 -2.32
CA HIS A 55 11.70 5.15 -3.69
C HIS A 55 12.35 6.53 -3.81
N LYS A 56 12.55 7.22 -2.68
CA LYS A 56 13.12 8.58 -2.58
C LYS A 56 12.27 9.62 -3.32
N ASN A 57 10.99 9.35 -3.53
CA ASN A 57 10.07 10.23 -4.26
C ASN A 57 9.16 11.04 -3.31
N PHE A 58 9.13 10.73 -2.02
CA PHE A 58 8.21 11.40 -1.09
C PHE A 58 8.61 12.87 -0.84
N SER A 59 9.90 13.15 -0.67
CA SER A 59 10.46 14.47 -0.34
C SER A 59 11.78 14.71 -1.10
N PRO A 60 12.16 15.97 -1.42
CA PRO A 60 13.47 16.26 -1.99
C PRO A 60 14.62 16.07 -0.99
N TYR A 61 14.31 15.91 0.31
CA TYR A 61 15.30 15.74 1.37
C TYR A 61 15.53 14.25 1.69
N PRO A 62 16.69 13.65 1.33
CA PRO A 62 16.92 12.21 1.51
C PRO A 62 16.89 11.75 2.97
N ARG A 63 17.26 12.64 3.91
CA ARG A 63 17.19 12.36 5.35
C ARG A 63 15.74 12.19 5.82
N LEU A 64 14.83 13.04 5.34
CA LEU A 64 13.42 12.95 5.69
C LEU A 64 12.81 11.65 5.17
N ASN A 65 13.08 11.28 3.90
CA ASN A 65 12.66 9.99 3.34
C ASN A 65 13.14 8.82 4.21
N ARG A 66 14.42 8.80 4.59
CA ARG A 66 14.98 7.73 5.42
C ARG A 66 14.29 7.61 6.79
N ILE A 67 14.00 8.74 7.44
CA ILE A 67 13.34 8.76 8.75
C ILE A 67 11.91 8.23 8.61
N LEU A 68 11.13 8.79 7.68
CA LEU A 68 9.74 8.40 7.48
C LEU A 68 9.59 6.94 7.02
N ALA A 69 10.48 6.46 6.14
CA ALA A 69 10.51 5.05 5.75
C ALA A 69 10.70 4.14 6.97
N ARG A 70 11.64 4.45 7.87
CA ARG A 70 11.84 3.65 9.10
C ARG A 70 10.64 3.75 10.04
N CYS A 71 10.08 4.94 10.23
CA CYS A 71 8.91 5.12 11.11
C CYS A 71 7.71 4.32 10.60
N PHE A 72 7.39 4.40 9.31
CA PHE A 72 6.17 3.83 8.76
C PHE A 72 6.32 2.39 8.24
N LEU A 73 7.52 1.93 7.91
CA LEU A 73 7.76 0.52 7.59
C LEU A 73 8.13 -0.25 8.86
N ASN A 74 9.28 0.03 9.49
CA ASN A 74 9.73 -0.76 10.65
C ASN A 74 8.72 -0.69 11.79
N GLY A 75 8.18 0.50 12.06
CA GLY A 75 7.25 0.73 13.16
C GLY A 75 5.84 0.14 12.96
N ILE A 76 5.49 -0.28 11.75
CA ILE A 76 4.12 -0.74 11.42
C ILE A 76 4.15 -2.14 10.80
N LEU A 77 4.83 -2.32 9.68
CA LEU A 77 4.73 -3.52 8.84
C LEU A 77 5.97 -4.42 8.94
N MET A 78 7.10 -3.99 8.39
CA MET A 78 8.32 -4.80 8.27
C MET A 78 9.57 -3.92 8.18
N PRO A 79 10.78 -4.45 8.46
CA PRO A 79 12.01 -3.68 8.33
C PRO A 79 12.21 -3.16 6.89
N THR A 80 12.69 -1.92 6.76
CA THR A 80 12.95 -1.27 5.47
C THR A 80 13.83 -2.09 4.53
N TYR A 81 14.78 -2.88 5.05
CA TYR A 81 15.66 -3.69 4.21
C TYR A 81 14.95 -4.92 3.64
N VAL A 82 14.08 -5.57 4.42
CA VAL A 82 13.22 -6.68 3.96
C VAL A 82 12.28 -6.17 2.88
N TRP A 83 11.63 -5.04 3.15
CA TRP A 83 10.76 -4.38 2.19
C TRP A 83 11.51 -4.05 0.89
N GLN A 84 12.73 -3.49 0.99
CA GLN A 84 13.53 -3.16 -0.20
C GLN A 84 13.85 -4.40 -1.02
N GLU A 85 14.22 -5.50 -0.38
CA GLU A 85 14.55 -6.76 -1.05
C GLU A 85 13.34 -7.29 -1.83
N GLU A 86 12.21 -7.48 -1.15
CA GLU A 86 10.97 -8.00 -1.75
C GLU A 86 10.43 -7.07 -2.84
N HIS A 87 10.45 -5.77 -2.59
CA HIS A 87 9.95 -4.81 -3.56
C HIS A 87 10.88 -4.65 -4.78
N SER A 88 12.18 -4.87 -4.61
CA SER A 88 13.11 -4.91 -5.76
C SER A 88 12.84 -6.13 -6.64
N THR A 89 12.56 -7.29 -6.03
CA THR A 89 12.12 -8.50 -6.76
C THR A 89 10.82 -8.23 -7.50
N HIS A 90 9.84 -7.63 -6.82
CA HIS A 90 8.56 -7.24 -7.39
C HIS A 90 8.71 -6.32 -8.62
N HIS A 91 9.57 -5.31 -8.58
CA HIS A 91 9.81 -4.45 -9.73
C HIS A 91 10.63 -5.11 -10.84
N ALA A 92 11.53 -6.04 -10.50
CA ALA A 92 12.43 -6.67 -11.46
C ALA A 92 11.77 -7.77 -12.29
N ASP A 93 10.82 -8.50 -11.69
CA ASP A 93 10.06 -9.56 -12.35
C ASP A 93 8.65 -9.73 -11.74
N PRO A 94 7.74 -8.76 -11.97
CA PRO A 94 6.38 -8.80 -11.44
C PRO A 94 5.66 -10.09 -11.83
N GLY A 95 5.13 -10.81 -10.85
CA GLY A 95 4.44 -12.10 -11.07
C GLY A 95 5.37 -13.31 -11.12
N HIS A 96 6.67 -13.15 -10.92
CA HIS A 96 7.56 -14.31 -10.75
C HIS A 96 7.25 -15.08 -9.46
N LEU A 97 7.60 -16.36 -9.38
CA LEU A 97 7.37 -17.23 -8.20
C LEU A 97 7.98 -16.70 -6.87
N GLN A 98 8.87 -15.73 -6.95
CA GLN A 98 9.52 -15.10 -5.79
C GLN A 98 8.91 -13.73 -5.44
N ASP A 99 7.94 -13.27 -6.24
CA ASP A 99 7.21 -12.04 -5.99
C ASP A 99 6.09 -12.28 -4.98
N ASN A 100 6.33 -11.83 -3.75
CA ASN A 100 5.39 -11.94 -2.64
C ASN A 100 4.50 -10.69 -2.48
N MET A 101 4.62 -9.69 -3.38
CA MET A 101 3.88 -8.43 -3.32
C MET A 101 2.70 -8.41 -4.30
N LEU A 102 1.95 -9.51 -4.35
CA LEU A 102 0.80 -9.73 -5.23
C LEU A 102 -0.30 -10.51 -4.50
N LEU A 103 -1.54 -10.37 -4.96
CA LEU A 103 -2.61 -11.29 -4.56
C LEU A 103 -2.44 -12.62 -5.32
N ASN A 104 -2.64 -13.73 -4.62
CA ASN A 104 -2.54 -15.07 -5.20
C ASN A 104 -3.69 -15.95 -4.71
N GLY A 105 -4.44 -16.52 -5.64
CA GLY A 105 -5.54 -17.46 -5.42
C GLY A 105 -6.91 -16.89 -5.78
N ASP A 106 -7.80 -17.74 -6.26
CA ASP A 106 -9.09 -17.35 -6.88
C ASP A 106 -10.18 -16.95 -5.87
N MET A 107 -9.88 -16.98 -4.56
CA MET A 107 -10.84 -16.72 -3.50
C MET A 107 -10.24 -15.84 -2.42
N PHE A 108 -11.06 -14.97 -1.84
CA PHE A 108 -10.68 -14.06 -0.76
C PHE A 108 -9.87 -14.72 0.36
N PHE A 109 -10.35 -15.85 0.91
CA PHE A 109 -9.66 -16.52 2.02
C PHE A 109 -8.32 -17.13 1.62
N VAL A 110 -8.17 -17.54 0.36
CA VAL A 110 -6.90 -18.06 -0.18
C VAL A 110 -5.91 -16.91 -0.35
N GLN A 111 -6.34 -15.78 -0.90
CA GLN A 111 -5.53 -14.58 -1.03
C GLN A 111 -5.04 -14.09 0.34
N LEU A 112 -5.95 -14.01 1.32
CA LEU A 112 -5.64 -13.62 2.69
C LEU A 112 -4.63 -14.58 3.32
N TYR A 113 -4.86 -15.89 3.21
CA TYR A 113 -3.95 -16.91 3.73
C TYR A 113 -2.57 -16.80 3.11
N ASN A 114 -2.48 -16.66 1.78
CA ASN A 114 -1.22 -16.55 1.06
C ASN A 114 -0.45 -15.28 1.47
N LEU A 115 -1.14 -14.14 1.60
CA LEU A 115 -0.52 -12.87 2.05
C LEU A 115 0.04 -12.95 3.48
N ILE A 116 -0.63 -13.67 4.38
CA ILE A 116 -0.14 -13.87 5.75
C ILE A 116 1.05 -14.85 5.74
N LYS A 117 1.00 -15.89 4.91
CA LYS A 117 2.03 -16.93 4.82
C LYS A 117 3.35 -16.43 4.25
N THR A 118 3.33 -15.44 3.37
CA THR A 118 4.55 -14.88 2.75
C THR A 118 5.37 -13.99 3.67
N GLN A 119 4.90 -13.71 4.89
CA GLN A 119 5.63 -12.89 5.85
C GLN A 119 6.95 -13.55 6.28
N LYS A 120 8.06 -12.84 6.09
CA LYS A 120 9.37 -13.29 6.58
C LYS A 120 9.42 -13.30 8.11
N THR A 121 10.06 -14.33 8.67
CA THR A 121 10.38 -14.39 10.09
C THR A 121 11.37 -13.28 10.44
N LEU A 122 10.98 -12.42 11.39
CA LEU A 122 11.81 -11.33 11.89
C LEU A 122 12.45 -11.70 13.22
N SER A 123 13.65 -11.20 13.45
CA SER A 123 14.31 -11.26 14.76
C SER A 123 13.52 -10.49 15.81
N ILE A 124 13.79 -10.78 17.09
CA ILE A 124 13.17 -10.08 18.22
C ILE A 124 13.45 -8.56 18.14
N MET A 125 14.70 -8.18 17.83
CA MET A 125 15.09 -6.76 17.73
C MET A 125 14.37 -6.02 16.61
N GLU A 126 14.02 -6.70 15.52
CA GLU A 126 13.26 -6.08 14.44
C GLU A 126 11.80 -5.86 14.84
N ASN A 127 11.25 -6.76 15.66
CA ASN A 127 9.90 -6.63 16.19
C ASN A 127 9.77 -5.56 17.28
N THR A 128 10.83 -5.25 18.05
CA THR A 128 10.75 -4.19 19.07
C THR A 128 10.47 -2.81 18.49
N THR A 129 10.81 -2.58 17.22
CA THR A 129 10.50 -1.31 16.54
C THR A 129 9.00 -1.04 16.42
N LYS A 130 8.16 -2.07 16.44
CA LYS A 130 6.69 -1.97 16.42
C LYS A 130 6.08 -1.74 17.81
N LEU A 131 6.86 -1.93 18.88
CA LEU A 131 6.37 -1.89 20.26
C LEU A 131 5.62 -0.59 20.62
N PRO A 132 6.08 0.62 20.22
CA PRO A 132 5.34 1.84 20.52
C PRO A 132 3.91 1.83 19.95
N LEU A 133 3.74 1.34 18.71
CA LEU A 133 2.42 1.20 18.10
C LEU A 133 1.59 0.15 18.82
N LEU A 134 2.16 -1.01 19.12
CA LEU A 134 1.45 -2.09 19.82
C LEU A 134 0.98 -1.65 21.21
N VAL A 135 1.82 -0.95 21.97
CA VAL A 135 1.46 -0.40 23.28
C VAL A 135 0.34 0.61 23.14
N ALA A 136 0.40 1.53 22.17
CA ALA A 136 -0.68 2.48 21.92
C ALA A 136 -2.00 1.75 21.59
N LEU A 137 -1.98 0.76 20.69
CA LEU A 137 -3.18 0.00 20.33
C LEU A 137 -3.77 -0.77 21.51
N LEU A 138 -2.94 -1.29 22.43
CA LEU A 138 -3.40 -1.99 23.64
C LEU A 138 -4.14 -1.10 24.64
N LEU A 139 -4.05 0.24 24.51
CA LEU A 139 -4.84 1.18 25.32
C LEU A 139 -6.27 1.34 24.81
N LEU A 140 -6.59 0.85 23.60
CA LEU A 140 -7.94 0.84 23.07
C LEU A 140 -8.77 -0.30 23.69
N PRO A 141 -10.12 -0.22 23.64
CA PRO A 141 -10.95 -1.38 23.93
C PRO A 141 -10.51 -2.60 23.11
N TRP A 142 -10.35 -3.76 23.74
CA TRP A 142 -9.65 -4.88 23.10
C TRP A 142 -10.31 -5.41 21.82
N TYR A 143 -11.63 -5.23 21.67
CA TYR A 143 -12.33 -5.58 20.43
C TYR A 143 -11.99 -4.66 19.25
N CYS A 144 -11.40 -3.48 19.49
CA CYS A 144 -10.92 -2.59 18.44
C CYS A 144 -9.67 -3.14 17.72
N LEU A 145 -8.80 -3.86 18.42
CA LEU A 145 -7.55 -4.39 17.88
C LEU A 145 -7.75 -5.27 16.64
N PRO A 146 -8.59 -6.33 16.66
CA PRO A 146 -8.83 -7.13 15.47
C PRO A 146 -9.44 -6.29 14.33
N ILE A 147 -10.28 -5.29 14.63
CA ILE A 147 -10.88 -4.41 13.61
C ILE A 147 -9.80 -3.56 12.93
N VAL A 148 -8.88 -2.97 13.69
CA VAL A 148 -7.75 -2.19 13.16
C VAL A 148 -6.89 -3.06 12.23
N TRP A 149 -6.50 -4.26 12.67
CA TRP A 149 -5.64 -5.13 11.86
C TRP A 149 -6.34 -5.68 10.61
N ILE A 150 -7.60 -6.12 10.73
CA ILE A 150 -8.39 -6.55 9.58
C ILE A 150 -8.55 -5.41 8.58
N SER A 151 -8.89 -4.21 9.06
CA SER A 151 -9.04 -3.04 8.18
C SER A 151 -7.73 -2.67 7.47
N MET A 152 -6.59 -2.75 8.17
CA MET A 152 -5.28 -2.52 7.56
C MET A 152 -4.99 -3.56 6.47
N ILE A 153 -5.19 -4.86 6.74
CA ILE A 153 -4.94 -5.93 5.76
C ILE A 153 -5.86 -5.80 4.54
N LEU A 154 -7.16 -5.55 4.75
CA LEU A 154 -8.11 -5.33 3.67
C LEU A 154 -7.72 -4.11 2.82
N SER A 155 -7.19 -3.06 3.45
CA SER A 155 -6.68 -1.89 2.72
C SER A 155 -5.49 -2.27 1.82
N PHE A 156 -4.54 -3.09 2.30
CA PHE A 156 -3.47 -3.60 1.43
C PHE A 156 -4.00 -4.38 0.24
N MET A 157 -4.89 -5.35 0.50
CA MET A 157 -5.43 -6.22 -0.54
C MET A 157 -6.12 -5.38 -1.63
N TYR A 158 -7.10 -4.56 -1.24
CA TYR A 158 -8.00 -3.92 -2.20
C TYR A 158 -7.53 -2.56 -2.74
N LEU A 159 -6.65 -1.87 -2.02
CA LEU A 159 -6.19 -0.54 -2.44
C LEU A 159 -4.77 -0.54 -3.01
N SER A 160 -3.95 -1.56 -2.71
CA SER A 160 -2.56 -1.63 -3.17
C SER A 160 -2.24 -2.80 -4.07
N LEU A 161 -2.82 -3.97 -3.84
CA LEU A 161 -2.47 -5.18 -4.58
C LEU A 161 -3.48 -5.50 -5.70
N THR A 162 -4.73 -5.02 -5.58
CA THR A 162 -5.72 -5.13 -6.65
C THR A 162 -5.31 -4.50 -7.99
N PRO A 163 -4.55 -3.40 -8.07
CA PRO A 163 -4.06 -2.89 -9.35
C PRO A 163 -3.27 -3.91 -10.19
N HIS A 164 -2.64 -4.90 -9.58
CA HIS A 164 -1.81 -5.86 -10.29
C HIS A 164 -2.64 -6.88 -11.08
N ILE A 165 -2.13 -7.23 -12.25
CA ILE A 165 -2.74 -8.25 -13.08
C ILE A 165 -2.18 -9.60 -12.67
N THR A 166 -3.07 -10.47 -12.21
CA THR A 166 -2.76 -11.83 -11.77
C THR A 166 -3.31 -12.82 -12.79
N HIS A 167 -2.88 -12.73 -14.05
CA HIS A 167 -3.21 -13.75 -15.05
C HIS A 167 -2.28 -14.96 -14.91
N PRO A 168 -2.76 -16.21 -15.11
CA PRO A 168 -1.91 -17.41 -15.09
C PRO A 168 -0.71 -17.32 -16.05
N HIS A 169 -0.82 -16.50 -17.09
CA HIS A 169 0.26 -16.29 -18.07
C HIS A 169 1.44 -15.46 -17.55
N LEU A 170 1.28 -14.58 -16.55
CA LEU A 170 2.41 -13.83 -15.98
C LEU A 170 3.27 -14.71 -15.06
N LEU A 171 2.66 -15.65 -14.35
CA LEU A 171 3.32 -16.60 -13.45
C LEU A 171 4.25 -17.60 -14.18
N LEU A 172 4.12 -17.73 -15.51
CA LEU A 172 4.78 -18.74 -16.35
C LEU A 172 5.72 -18.13 -17.40
N GLN A 173 5.91 -16.80 -17.42
CA GLN A 173 6.76 -16.14 -18.42
C GLN A 173 8.24 -16.43 -18.17
N THR A 174 8.95 -16.87 -19.21
CA THR A 174 10.42 -16.94 -19.18
C THR A 174 11.00 -15.52 -19.24
N LYS A 175 12.29 -15.37 -18.87
CA LYS A 175 12.98 -14.06 -18.82
C LYS A 175 12.92 -13.27 -20.14
N GLU A 176 12.76 -13.96 -21.27
CA GLU A 176 12.63 -13.40 -22.63
C GLU A 176 11.21 -12.93 -22.96
N GLN A 177 10.19 -13.35 -22.20
CA GLN A 177 8.77 -13.05 -22.41
C GLN A 177 8.23 -11.98 -21.46
N ARG A 178 9.10 -11.31 -20.69
CA ARG A 178 8.70 -10.33 -19.67
C ARG A 178 7.80 -9.25 -20.26
N SER A 179 6.60 -9.16 -19.71
CA SER A 179 5.63 -8.13 -20.07
C SER A 179 6.17 -6.74 -19.67
N HIS A 180 5.94 -5.76 -20.55
CA HIS A 180 6.32 -4.37 -20.27
C HIS A 180 5.59 -3.87 -18.99
N PRO A 181 6.19 -2.99 -18.16
CA PRO A 181 5.56 -2.41 -16.96
C PRO A 181 4.15 -1.83 -17.15
N THR A 182 3.80 -1.43 -18.38
CA THR A 182 2.47 -0.94 -18.74
C THR A 182 1.40 -2.03 -18.80
N ASN A 183 1.79 -3.31 -18.86
CA ASN A 183 0.93 -4.46 -19.15
C ASN A 183 0.73 -5.40 -17.93
N ILE A 184 1.37 -5.09 -16.81
CA ILE A 184 1.39 -5.92 -15.57
C ILE A 184 0.45 -5.40 -14.48
N ALA A 185 -0.04 -4.16 -14.63
CA ALA A 185 -0.88 -3.50 -13.65
C ALA A 185 -1.83 -2.52 -14.34
N TRP A 186 -2.92 -2.21 -13.66
CA TRP A 186 -3.91 -1.21 -14.01
C TRP A 186 -3.68 0.09 -13.23
N ASN A 187 -4.03 1.21 -13.85
CA ASN A 187 -4.28 2.45 -13.13
C ASN A 187 -5.78 2.57 -12.82
N ILE A 188 -6.15 2.52 -11.54
CA ILE A 188 -7.55 2.56 -11.09
C ILE A 188 -7.91 4.01 -10.71
N PHE A 189 -8.95 4.56 -11.34
CA PHE A 189 -9.38 5.96 -11.21
C PHE A 189 -8.21 6.97 -11.24
N PRO A 190 -7.34 6.94 -12.27
CA PRO A 190 -6.09 7.73 -12.31
C PRO A 190 -6.29 9.24 -12.19
N ASN A 191 -7.48 9.73 -12.54
CA ASN A 191 -7.82 11.16 -12.48
C ASN A 191 -8.42 11.58 -11.12
N SER A 192 -8.74 10.64 -10.23
CA SER A 192 -9.37 10.92 -8.94
C SER A 192 -8.33 11.21 -7.87
N HIS A 193 -8.21 12.48 -7.46
CA HIS A 193 -7.42 12.86 -6.30
C HIS A 193 -7.92 12.17 -5.01
N PHE A 194 -9.23 12.00 -4.87
CA PHE A 194 -9.83 11.31 -3.74
C PHE A 194 -9.41 9.83 -3.69
N TYR A 195 -9.53 9.10 -4.80
CA TYR A 195 -9.13 7.69 -4.82
C TYR A 195 -7.62 7.52 -4.66
N THR A 196 -6.84 8.43 -5.25
CA THR A 196 -5.37 8.49 -5.04
C THR A 196 -5.03 8.72 -3.57
N PHE A 197 -5.81 9.51 -2.85
CA PHE A 197 -5.67 9.69 -1.41
C PHE A 197 -6.03 8.41 -0.65
N VAL A 198 -7.18 7.79 -0.94
CA VAL A 198 -7.64 6.56 -0.28
C VAL A 198 -6.64 5.42 -0.48
N ALA A 199 -6.12 5.24 -1.70
CA ALA A 199 -5.21 4.17 -2.09
C ALA A 199 -3.72 4.49 -1.89
N GLY A 200 -3.39 5.60 -1.23
CA GLY A 200 -1.99 5.96 -0.97
C GLY A 200 -1.13 6.16 -2.23
N GLY A 201 -1.75 6.52 -3.36
CA GLY A 201 -1.07 6.65 -4.66
C GLY A 201 -0.79 5.33 -5.38
N LEU A 202 -1.08 4.18 -4.75
CA LEU A 202 -0.82 2.86 -5.32
C LEU A 202 -1.89 2.43 -6.33
N ASN A 203 -2.99 3.17 -6.44
CA ASN A 203 -3.95 3.01 -7.53
C ASN A 203 -3.36 3.34 -8.91
N ILE A 204 -2.25 4.08 -8.99
CA ILE A 204 -1.58 4.45 -10.26
C ILE A 204 -0.34 3.57 -10.46
N HIS A 205 -0.57 2.27 -10.51
CA HIS A 205 0.50 1.30 -10.34
C HIS A 205 1.29 1.01 -11.63
N SER A 206 0.67 1.10 -12.81
CA SER A 206 1.38 0.89 -14.08
C SER A 206 2.46 1.95 -14.29
N CYS A 207 2.12 3.22 -14.03
CA CYS A 207 3.10 4.32 -14.12
C CYS A 207 4.20 4.19 -13.07
N HIS A 208 3.84 3.66 -11.90
CA HIS A 208 4.77 3.41 -10.82
C HIS A 208 5.82 2.35 -11.20
N HIS A 209 5.43 1.24 -11.81
CA HIS A 209 6.39 0.25 -12.30
C HIS A 209 7.29 0.79 -13.42
N GLU A 210 6.80 1.70 -14.25
CA GLU A 210 7.64 2.34 -15.28
C GLU A 210 8.70 3.26 -14.68
N ASN A 211 8.31 4.09 -13.71
CA ASN A 211 9.28 4.90 -12.98
C ASN A 211 8.82 5.14 -11.54
N PRO A 212 9.35 4.35 -10.59
CA PRO A 212 8.91 4.43 -9.21
C PRO A 212 9.43 5.69 -8.50
N ARG A 213 10.32 6.48 -9.13
CA ARG A 213 10.83 7.74 -8.56
C ARG A 213 9.92 8.94 -8.82
N TRP A 214 8.84 8.77 -9.57
CA TRP A 214 7.86 9.84 -9.73
C TRP A 214 7.10 10.08 -8.43
N THR A 215 6.94 11.36 -8.08
CA THR A 215 6.03 11.82 -7.02
C THR A 215 4.58 11.48 -7.36
N ARG A 216 3.68 11.50 -6.38
CA ARG A 216 2.23 11.26 -6.63
C ARG A 216 1.67 12.21 -7.69
N SER A 217 2.05 13.50 -7.66
CA SER A 217 1.63 14.46 -8.68
C SER A 217 2.14 14.13 -10.09
N GLN A 218 3.37 13.61 -10.20
CA GLN A 218 3.92 13.18 -11.47
C GLN A 218 3.26 11.88 -11.97
N LEU A 219 3.02 10.91 -11.08
CA LEU A 219 2.29 9.69 -11.40
C LEU A 219 0.89 10.02 -11.93
N MET A 220 0.13 10.87 -11.25
CA MET A 220 -1.18 11.33 -11.71
C MET A 220 -1.14 12.03 -13.06
N LYS A 221 -0.10 12.82 -13.34
CA LYS A 221 0.07 13.46 -14.65
C LYS A 221 0.36 12.40 -15.73
N GLN A 222 1.22 11.45 -15.43
CA GLN A 222 1.66 10.43 -16.36
C GLN A 222 0.54 9.43 -16.69
N ALA A 223 -0.30 9.10 -15.71
CA ALA A 223 -1.43 8.17 -15.85
C ALA A 223 -2.47 8.58 -16.89
N ARG A 224 -2.44 9.83 -17.36
CA ARG A 224 -3.30 10.35 -18.44
C ARG A 224 -2.82 9.95 -19.83
N SER A 225 -1.62 9.39 -19.96
CA SER A 225 -1.11 8.87 -21.23
C SER A 225 -1.91 7.65 -21.68
N LYS A 226 -2.20 7.56 -22.98
CA LYS A 226 -2.96 6.44 -23.58
C LYS A 226 -2.22 5.10 -23.57
N GLN A 227 -0.95 5.07 -23.16
CA GLN A 227 -0.13 3.85 -23.12
C GLN A 227 -0.44 2.96 -21.91
N TYR A 228 -1.13 3.46 -20.89
CA TYR A 228 -1.45 2.70 -19.69
C TYR A 228 -2.85 2.12 -19.75
N MET A 229 -3.01 0.93 -19.18
CA MET A 229 -4.31 0.34 -18.92
C MET A 229 -4.98 1.07 -17.76
N THR A 230 -6.22 1.53 -17.96
CA THR A 230 -6.97 2.29 -16.96
C THR A 230 -8.32 1.68 -16.66
N ILE A 231 -8.77 1.83 -15.42
CA ILE A 231 -10.15 1.57 -15.00
C ILE A 231 -10.72 2.88 -14.49
N ASP A 232 -11.65 3.46 -15.24
CA ASP A 232 -12.27 4.74 -14.90
C ASP A 232 -13.73 4.58 -14.41
N THR A 233 -14.25 3.35 -14.34
CA THR A 233 -15.63 3.05 -13.92
C THR A 233 -15.69 2.14 -12.70
N LEU A 234 -16.71 2.33 -11.86
CA LEU A 234 -16.99 1.44 -10.73
C LEU A 234 -17.27 0.01 -11.18
N GLN A 235 -17.98 -0.16 -12.30
CA GLN A 235 -18.22 -1.49 -12.87
C GLN A 235 -16.91 -2.19 -13.23
N GLY A 236 -15.99 -1.51 -13.91
CA GLY A 236 -14.68 -2.07 -14.23
C GLY A 236 -13.88 -2.44 -12.99
N PHE A 237 -13.94 -1.63 -11.93
CA PHE A 237 -13.28 -1.93 -10.66
C PHE A 237 -13.88 -3.16 -9.98
N MET A 238 -15.22 -3.28 -9.93
CA MET A 238 -15.89 -4.45 -9.37
C MET A 238 -15.60 -5.73 -10.18
N THR A 239 -15.53 -5.62 -11.50
CA THR A 239 -15.12 -6.73 -12.37
C THR A 239 -13.68 -7.16 -12.08
N LEU A 240 -12.75 -6.20 -11.89
CA LEU A 240 -11.36 -6.52 -11.53
C LEU A 240 -11.29 -7.28 -10.21
N ILE A 241 -12.01 -6.82 -9.17
CA ILE A 241 -12.05 -7.51 -7.87
C ILE A 241 -12.58 -8.94 -8.00
N TYR A 242 -13.59 -9.17 -8.86
CA TYR A 242 -14.16 -10.50 -9.06
C TYR A 242 -13.25 -11.45 -9.86
N LEU A 243 -12.33 -10.89 -10.66
CA LEU A 243 -11.41 -11.66 -11.50
C LEU A 243 -10.08 -12.00 -10.81
N GLN A 244 -9.84 -11.46 -9.62
CA GLN A 244 -8.68 -11.78 -8.78
C GLN A 244 -8.97 -12.92 -7.82
#